data_AF-R7Y195-F1
#
_entry.id   AF-R7Y195-F1
#
_cell.length_a   1.000
_cell.length_b   1.000
_cell.length_c   1.000
_cell.angle_alpha   90.00
_cell.angle_beta   90.00
_cell.angle_gamma   90.00
#
_symmetry.space_group_name_H-M   'P 1'
#
loop_
_entity.id
_entity.type
_entity.pdbx_description
1 polymer ?
#
loop_
_entity_poly.entity_id
_entity_poly.type
_entity_poly.pdbx_seq_one_letter_code
_entity_poly.pdbx_strand_id
1 'polypeptide(L)' 'MFHHTREAIEAHLTIVFAALAIARHLQNATGLSIKKIVQTLRPIQQITVRIAGHEHVAEDPITPVTAAILDALGINAQ' A
#
# COMPACT_ATOMS: atom_id res chain seq x y z
N MET A 1 23.04 18.17 -22.62
CA MET A 1 22.82 16.76 -22.21
C MET A 1 23.05 16.49 -20.72
N PHE A 2 23.87 17.25 -19.99
CA PHE A 2 24.14 17.01 -18.54
C PHE A 2 23.07 17.54 -17.56
N HIS A 3 22.15 18.43 -17.99
CA HIS A 3 21.07 18.92 -17.13
C HIS A 3 20.02 17.84 -16.85
N HIS A 4 19.64 17.05 -17.85
CA HIS A 4 18.66 15.98 -17.66
C HIS A 4 19.16 14.85 -16.74
N THR A 5 20.47 14.61 -16.65
CA THR A 5 21.04 13.63 -15.73
C THR A 5 20.87 14.05 -14.27
N ARG A 6 21.08 15.34 -13.98
CA ARG A 6 20.86 15.88 -12.63
C ARG A 6 19.39 15.81 -12.23
N GLU A 7 18.51 16.27 -13.12
CA GLU A 7 17.06 16.20 -12.91
C GLU A 7 16.59 14.75 -12.69
N ALA A 8 17.12 13.79 -13.47
CA ALA A 8 16.77 12.38 -13.31
C ALA A 8 17.24 11.81 -11.96
N ILE A 9 18.42 12.20 -11.47
CA ILE A 9 18.93 11.78 -10.15
C ILE A 9 18.06 12.38 -9.04
N GLU A 10 17.77 13.66 -9.10
CA GLU A 10 16.96 14.35 -8.08
C GLU A 10 15.53 13.78 -8.03
N ALA A 11 14.91 13.53 -9.19
CA ALA A 11 13.61 12.87 -9.27
C ALA A 11 13.65 11.45 -8.69
N HIS A 12 14.67 10.66 -9.02
CA HIS A 12 14.81 9.31 -8.51
C HIS A 12 14.98 9.29 -6.99
N LEU A 13 15.87 10.12 -6.45
CA LEU A 13 16.10 10.22 -5.02
C LEU A 13 14.85 10.69 -4.28
N THR A 14 14.11 11.64 -4.85
CA THR A 14 12.84 12.10 -4.26
C THR A 14 11.85 10.94 -4.12
N ILE A 15 11.67 10.14 -5.18
CA ILE A 15 10.74 9.00 -5.17
C ILE A 15 11.21 7.92 -4.20
N VAL A 16 12.48 7.56 -4.24
CA VAL A 16 13.04 6.51 -3.35
C VAL A 16 12.97 6.94 -1.89
N PHE A 17 13.25 8.20 -1.58
CA PHE A 17 13.21 8.72 -0.21
C PHE A 17 11.78 8.80 0.31
N ALA A 18 10.83 9.25 -0.51
CA ALA A 18 9.41 9.21 -0.16
C ALA A 18 8.93 7.77 0.09
N ALA A 19 9.26 6.83 -0.79
CA ALA A 19 8.92 5.43 -0.63
C ALA A 19 9.52 4.83 0.65
N LEU A 20 10.77 5.15 0.96
CA LEU A 20 11.45 4.71 2.19
C LEU A 20 10.82 5.31 3.45
N ALA A 21 10.45 6.60 3.43
CA ALA A 21 9.79 7.27 4.54
C ALA A 21 8.41 6.65 4.83
N ILE A 22 7.62 6.42 3.78
CA ILE A 22 6.32 5.72 3.88
C ILE A 22 6.52 4.31 4.44
N ALA A 23 7.49 3.56 3.90
CA ALA A 23 7.80 2.23 4.39
C ALA A 23 8.17 2.23 5.88
N ARG A 24 9.05 3.13 6.31
CA ARG A 24 9.45 3.25 7.72
C ARG A 24 8.27 3.59 8.62
N HIS A 25 7.42 4.52 8.19
CA HIS A 25 6.22 4.91 8.92
C HIS A 25 5.27 3.72 9.11
N LEU A 26 4.92 3.01 8.04
CA LEU A 26 4.03 1.84 8.09
C LEU A 26 4.58 0.72 9.00
N GLN A 27 5.88 0.45 8.94
CA GLN A 27 6.53 -0.53 9.82
C GLN A 27 6.48 -0.10 11.29
N ASN A 28 6.73 1.18 11.57
CA ASN A 28 6.72 1.69 12.94
C ASN A 28 5.32 1.70 13.55
N ALA A 29 4.30 2.04 12.77
CA ALA A 29 2.90 2.04 13.23
C ALA A 29 2.38 0.62 13.50
N THR A 30 2.68 -0.34 12.63
CA THR A 30 2.09 -1.69 12.68
C THR A 30 2.99 -2.73 13.37
N GLY A 31 4.29 -2.48 13.50
CA GLY A 31 5.29 -3.46 13.96
C GLY A 31 5.58 -4.59 12.95
N LEU A 32 5.02 -4.54 11.73
CA LEU A 32 5.15 -5.58 10.71
C LEU A 32 6.15 -5.20 9.63
N SER A 33 6.68 -6.19 8.91
CA SER A 33 7.51 -5.93 7.72
C SER A 33 6.66 -5.38 6.56
N ILE A 34 7.23 -4.54 5.69
CA ILE A 34 6.52 -4.00 4.52
C ILE A 34 5.97 -5.10 3.62
N LYS A 35 6.72 -6.20 3.45
CA LYS A 35 6.23 -7.35 2.70
C LYS A 35 4.91 -7.88 3.26
N LYS A 36 4.82 -8.05 4.58
CA LYS A 36 3.60 -8.54 5.24
C LYS A 36 2.45 -7.54 5.10
N ILE A 37 2.71 -6.25 5.34
CA ILE A 37 1.70 -5.19 5.19
C ILE A 37 1.14 -5.17 3.76
N VAL A 38 2.01 -5.14 2.74
CA VAL A 38 1.60 -5.12 1.33
C VAL A 38 0.83 -6.38 0.96
N GLN A 39 1.26 -7.57 1.39
CA GLN A 39 0.56 -8.82 1.09
C GLN A 39 -0.81 -8.90 1.78
N THR A 40 -0.92 -8.41 3.03
CA THR A 40 -2.17 -8.41 3.78
C THR A 40 -3.17 -7.39 3.23
N LEU A 41 -2.72 -6.20 2.82
CA LEU A 41 -3.60 -5.14 2.33
C LEU A 41 -3.90 -5.22 0.82
N ARG A 42 -3.05 -5.88 0.01
CA ARG A 42 -3.26 -6.06 -1.44
C ARG A 42 -4.65 -6.58 -1.82
N PRO A 43 -5.21 -7.64 -1.19
CA PRO A 43 -6.54 -8.15 -1.55
C PRO A 43 -7.68 -7.18 -1.23
N ILE A 44 -7.51 -6.29 -0.24
CA ILE A 44 -8.54 -5.36 0.23
C ILE A 44 -8.72 -4.16 -0.72
N GLN A 45 -7.89 -4.03 -1.76
CA GLN A 45 -8.12 -3.06 -2.82
C GLN A 45 -9.44 -3.41 -3.50
N GLN A 46 -10.33 -2.45 -3.75
CA GLN A 46 -11.62 -2.69 -4.39
C GLN A 46 -11.42 -3.38 -5.75
N ILE A 47 -11.56 -4.71 -5.79
CA ILE A 47 -11.43 -5.50 -7.02
C ILE A 47 -12.84 -5.69 -7.58
N THR A 48 -13.10 -4.99 -8.67
CA THR A 48 -14.23 -5.30 -9.54
C THR A 48 -13.93 -6.62 -10.26
N VAL A 49 -14.41 -7.74 -9.73
CA VAL A 49 -14.20 -9.06 -10.36
C VAL A 49 -15.32 -9.30 -11.36
N ARG A 50 -14.98 -9.44 -12.64
CA ARG A 50 -15.96 -9.72 -13.70
C ARG A 50 -16.11 -11.22 -13.90
N ILE A 51 -17.21 -11.81 -13.42
CA ILE A 51 -17.52 -13.24 -13.59
C ILE A 51 -18.72 -13.37 -14.52
N ALA A 52 -18.59 -14.17 -15.58
CA ALA A 52 -19.68 -14.44 -16.53
C ALA A 52 -20.41 -13.19 -17.09
N GLY A 53 -19.68 -12.10 -17.31
CA GLY A 53 -20.23 -10.85 -17.85
C GLY A 53 -20.92 -9.94 -16.81
N HIS A 54 -21.02 -10.36 -15.55
CA HIS A 54 -21.57 -9.58 -14.45
C HIS A 54 -20.45 -9.06 -13.55
N GLU A 55 -20.65 -7.85 -13.05
CA GLU A 55 -19.73 -7.18 -12.15
C GLU A 55 -20.00 -7.68 -10.73
N HIS A 56 -19.04 -8.40 -10.14
CA HIS A 56 -19.13 -8.87 -8.76
C HIS A 56 -18.11 -8.09 -7.93
N VAL A 57 -18.61 -7.26 -7.02
CA VAL A 57 -17.79 -6.70 -5.94
C VAL A 57 -17.51 -7.84 -4.98
N ALA A 58 -16.30 -8.40 -5.03
CA ALA A 58 -15.85 -9.34 -4.02
C ALA A 58 -15.38 -8.52 -2.81
N GLU A 59 -16.23 -8.45 -1.78
CA GLU A 59 -15.78 -7.98 -0.47
C GLU A 59 -14.90 -9.07 0.15
N ASP A 60 -13.58 -8.94 0.00
CA ASP A 60 -12.66 -9.82 0.70
C ASP A 60 -12.84 -9.60 2.22
N PRO A 61 -13.19 -10.64 3.01
CA PRO A 61 -13.49 -10.48 4.41
C PRO A 61 -12.27 -9.94 5.16
N ILE A 62 -12.46 -8.85 5.91
CA ILE A 62 -11.41 -8.23 6.71
C ILE A 62 -10.93 -9.24 7.76
N THR A 63 -9.74 -9.80 7.54
CA THR A 63 -9.11 -10.69 8.51
C THR A 63 -8.67 -9.91 9.76
N PRO A 64 -8.53 -10.54 10.95
CA PRO A 64 -8.09 -9.85 12.17
C PRO A 64 -6.75 -9.12 12.01
N VAL A 65 -5.84 -9.66 11.19
CA VAL A 65 -4.55 -9.02 10.88
C VAL A 65 -4.74 -7.76 10.03
N THR A 66 -5.69 -7.79 9.09
CA THR A 66 -6.05 -6.62 8.27
C THR A 66 -6.66 -5.53 9.15
N ALA A 67 -7.61 -5.89 10.01
CA ALA A 67 -8.22 -4.95 10.95
C ALA A 67 -7.17 -4.30 11.88
N ALA A 68 -6.25 -5.08 12.43
CA ALA A 68 -5.17 -4.57 13.28
C ALA A 68 -4.23 -3.61 12.52
N ILE A 69 -3.95 -3.88 11.23
CA ILE A 69 -3.16 -2.96 10.40
C ILE A 69 -3.93 -1.66 10.15
N LEU A 70 -5.23 -1.73 9.81
CA LEU A 70 -6.06 -0.55 9.56
C LEU A 70 -6.22 0.33 10.80
N ASP A 71 -6.44 -0.29 11.97
CA ASP A 71 -6.53 0.38 13.27
C ASP A 71 -5.21 1.06 13.65
N ALA A 72 -4.07 0.36 13.52
CA ALA A 72 -2.75 0.92 13.76
C ALA A 72 -2.41 2.11 12.84
N LEU A 73 -3.05 2.21 11.68
CA LEU A 73 -2.90 3.33 10.74
C LEU A 73 -3.96 4.43 10.92
N GLY A 74 -4.91 4.26 11.85
CA GLY A 74 -6.01 5.20 12.07
C GLY A 74 -7.01 5.27 10.90
N ILE A 75 -7.01 4.25 10.03
CA ILE A 75 -7.89 4.16 8.86
C ILE A 75 -9.09 3.31 9.29
N ASN A 76 -10.01 3.92 10.02
CA ASN A 76 -11.21 3.22 10.47
C ASN A 76 -12.06 2.81 9.27
N ALA A 77 -12.28 1.50 9.12
CA ALA A 77 -13.39 0.97 8.33
C ALA A 77 -14.67 1.34 9.10
N GLN A 78 -15.44 2.30 8.57
CA GLN A 78 -16.85 2.46 8.97
C GLN A 78 -17.67 1.30 8.44
#